data_AF-A0A349SE64-F1
#
_entry.id   AF-A0A349SE64-F1
#
_cell.length_a   1.000
_cell.length_b   1.000
_cell.length_c   1.000
_cell.angle_alpha   90.00
_cell.angle_beta   90.00
_cell.angle_gamma   90.00
#
_symmetry.space_group_name_H-M   'P 1'
#
loop_
_entity.id
_entity.type
_entity.pdbx_description
1 polymer ?
#
loop_
_entity_poly.entity_id
_entity_poly.type
_entity_poly.pdbx_seq_one_letter_code
_entity_poly.pdbx_strand_id
1 'polypeptide(L)'
;ADIHRTSFHNLIGGVDSATGKEFVHYEWSSGGNGAFLEADGPSSMAAIDWGDLCTVQSAEVMETRYPLHVHWTRQAMNSGGAGHTRGGLGTRRALQLTRGQAQYSLLADGAVVPPFGILGGESAAPVGSYMHEDGEDRPFPTPGKVGGHPMQDGDIIVLQSAGGGGYGDPLTRDPEAVLEDVVEGYVSIEEAKRSYGVIIHNEQIDHSATVIQRTQQMNQRHSVRLTGPAITSLYEDIGRGQKRVARLHPDDAAAINVVDDQLMELLGSGGAPIRAWVRIDTTARVGHLELDARGYEMLRVAADQEIQIRPLFRPQLS
;
A
#
# COMPACT_ATOMS: atom_id res chain seq x y z
N ALA A 1 14.04 -7.48 9.54
CA ALA A 1 13.15 -6.41 9.05
C ALA A 1 13.64 -6.03 7.66
N ASP A 2 12.79 -6.09 6.65
CA ASP A 2 13.11 -5.69 5.29
C ASP A 2 13.28 -4.17 5.25
N ILE A 3 14.51 -3.70 5.43
CA ILE A 3 14.92 -2.29 5.29
C ILE A 3 14.82 -1.84 3.81
N HIS A 4 14.58 -2.74 2.86
CA HIS A 4 14.76 -2.49 1.42
C HIS A 4 13.50 -2.00 0.69
N ARG A 5 12.48 -1.50 1.40
CA ARG A 5 11.28 -0.90 0.78
C ARG A 5 11.20 0.62 0.91
N THR A 6 12.28 1.25 1.37
CA THR A 6 12.39 2.69 1.61
C THR A 6 13.00 3.46 0.44
N SER A 7 13.42 2.77 -0.63
CA SER A 7 13.95 3.43 -1.83
C SER A 7 12.81 4.07 -2.63
N PHE A 8 12.88 5.39 -2.83
CA PHE A 8 12.02 6.12 -3.77
C PHE A 8 12.86 7.23 -4.44
N HIS A 9 13.81 6.79 -5.26
CA HIS A 9 14.69 7.68 -5.99
C HIS A 9 13.98 8.18 -7.24
N ASN A 10 13.45 9.39 -7.19
CA ASN A 10 12.81 10.05 -8.31
C ASN A 10 13.80 11.04 -8.96
N LEU A 11 13.99 10.91 -10.26
CA LEU A 11 14.94 11.70 -11.05
C LEU A 11 14.26 12.25 -12.30
N ILE A 12 14.37 13.56 -12.51
CA ILE A 12 14.10 14.19 -13.81
C ILE A 12 15.34 15.00 -14.19
N GLY A 13 15.98 14.64 -15.30
CA GLY A 13 17.22 15.28 -15.72
C GLY A 13 17.29 15.55 -17.22
N GLY A 14 18.04 16.57 -17.59
CA GLY A 14 18.19 16.99 -18.98
C GLY A 14 19.04 18.24 -19.11
N VAL A 15 18.91 18.92 -20.24
CA VAL A 15 19.52 20.24 -20.48
C VAL A 15 18.40 21.28 -20.50
N ASP A 16 18.51 22.29 -19.65
CA ASP A 16 17.58 23.41 -19.65
C ASP A 16 17.81 24.27 -20.90
N SER A 17 16.84 24.31 -21.80
CA SER A 17 16.92 25.05 -23.05
C SER A 17 17.07 26.57 -22.87
N ALA A 18 16.66 27.13 -21.72
CA ALA A 18 16.79 28.56 -21.44
C ALA A 18 18.22 28.97 -21.01
N THR A 19 18.95 28.07 -20.35
CA THR A 19 20.29 28.36 -19.79
C THR A 19 21.41 27.60 -20.49
N GLY A 20 21.09 26.56 -21.24
CA GLY A 20 22.05 25.63 -21.85
C GLY A 20 22.79 24.73 -20.86
N LYS A 21 22.39 24.72 -19.58
CA LYS A 21 23.04 23.93 -18.53
C LYS A 21 22.29 22.63 -18.27
N GLU A 22 23.04 21.61 -17.86
CA GLU A 22 22.46 20.38 -17.34
C GLU A 22 21.74 20.63 -16.02
N PHE A 23 20.65 19.91 -15.80
CA PHE A 23 19.95 19.87 -14.54
C PHE A 23 19.59 18.44 -14.18
N VAL A 24 19.55 18.17 -12.87
CA VAL A 24 19.00 16.94 -12.30
C VAL A 24 18.16 17.36 -11.10
N HIS A 25 16.85 17.22 -11.24
CA HIS A 25 15.95 17.21 -10.11
C HIS A 25 15.99 15.81 -9.50
N TYR A 26 16.34 15.74 -8.22
CA TYR A 26 16.36 14.50 -7.45
C TYR A 26 15.47 14.68 -6.24
N GLU A 27 14.43 13.86 -6.17
CA GLU A 27 13.48 13.84 -5.07
C GLU A 27 13.53 12.48 -4.38
N TRP A 28 13.64 12.55 -3.05
CA TRP A 28 13.31 11.45 -2.18
C TRP A 28 11.95 11.74 -1.56
N SER A 29 10.90 11.13 -2.11
CA SER A 29 9.55 11.46 -1.68
C SER A 29 9.31 11.01 -0.23
N SER A 30 8.64 11.87 0.53
CA SER A 30 8.18 11.58 1.88
C SER A 30 7.01 10.61 1.85
N GLY A 31 7.01 9.61 2.74
CA GLY A 31 6.00 8.56 2.78
C GLY A 31 5.23 8.49 4.09
N GLY A 32 4.34 7.52 4.18
CA GLY A 32 3.64 7.20 5.41
C GLY A 32 4.43 6.19 6.24
N ASN A 33 4.54 6.42 7.54
CA ASN A 33 5.14 5.47 8.47
C ASN A 33 4.09 4.54 9.10
N GLY A 34 4.50 3.34 9.48
CA GLY A 34 3.59 2.36 10.11
C GLY A 34 2.97 2.90 11.40
N ALA A 35 1.76 2.45 11.71
CA ALA A 35 1.08 2.79 12.94
C ALA A 35 1.78 2.20 14.18
N PHE A 36 1.61 2.87 15.31
CA PHE A 36 2.05 2.41 16.63
C PHE A 36 0.88 1.76 17.38
N LEU A 37 1.16 1.04 18.46
CA LEU A 37 0.08 0.54 19.33
C LEU A 37 -0.73 1.70 19.91
N GLU A 38 -0.07 2.80 20.25
CA GLU A 38 -0.63 3.91 21.01
C GLU A 38 -1.09 5.08 20.13
N ALA A 39 -0.69 5.13 18.86
CA ALA A 39 -0.94 6.27 17.98
C ALA A 39 -0.91 5.88 16.49
N ASP A 40 -1.58 6.71 15.68
CA ASP A 40 -1.48 6.64 14.23
C ASP A 40 -0.05 6.90 13.76
N GLY A 41 0.30 6.35 12.59
CA GLY A 41 1.60 6.54 11.97
C GLY A 41 1.73 7.95 11.38
N PRO A 42 2.92 8.57 11.42
CA PRO A 42 3.10 9.91 10.87
C PRO A 42 3.04 9.89 9.34
N SER A 43 2.28 10.83 8.77
CA SER A 43 2.14 11.04 7.32
C SER A 43 3.26 11.89 6.75
N SER A 44 3.60 11.68 5.47
CA SER A 44 4.56 12.50 4.72
C SER A 44 5.88 12.76 5.47
N MET A 45 6.45 11.73 6.08
CA MET A 45 7.75 11.75 6.74
C MET A 45 8.77 10.87 6.01
N ALA A 46 10.06 11.07 6.28
CA ALA A 46 11.08 10.13 5.86
C ALA A 46 10.79 8.74 6.45
N ALA A 47 11.20 7.72 5.71
CA ALA A 47 11.18 6.36 6.22
C ALA A 47 12.16 6.21 7.41
N ILE A 48 11.85 5.23 8.26
CA ILE A 48 12.28 5.08 9.66
C ILE A 48 13.80 5.13 9.97
N ASP A 49 14.68 5.07 8.96
CA ASP A 49 16.14 5.03 9.16
C ASP A 49 16.82 6.41 9.28
N TRP A 50 16.08 7.52 9.10
CA TRP A 50 16.65 8.89 9.10
C TRP A 50 16.06 9.86 10.15
N GLY A 51 15.16 9.38 11.02
CA GLY A 51 14.52 10.20 12.07
C GLY A 51 13.32 11.03 11.57
N ASP A 52 12.95 12.08 12.31
CA ASP A 52 11.77 12.94 12.07
C ASP A 52 11.98 13.96 10.93
N LEU A 53 12.64 13.55 9.85
CA LEU A 53 12.95 14.42 8.72
C LEU A 53 11.81 14.41 7.70
N CYS A 54 11.20 15.57 7.47
CA CYS A 54 10.32 15.76 6.33
C CYS A 54 11.18 16.04 5.09
N THR A 55 11.07 15.19 4.06
CA THR A 55 11.82 15.34 2.80
C THR A 55 11.02 16.05 1.71
N VAL A 56 9.83 16.58 2.03
CA VAL A 56 9.02 17.36 1.08
C VAL A 56 9.80 18.61 0.65
N GLN A 57 10.19 18.64 -0.62
CA GLN A 57 10.90 19.78 -1.19
C GLN A 57 9.94 20.94 -1.46
N SER A 58 10.41 22.17 -1.22
CA SER A 58 9.66 23.40 -1.52
C SER A 58 9.43 23.54 -3.02
N ALA A 59 8.18 23.79 -3.41
CA ALA A 59 7.80 24.03 -4.80
C ALA A 59 8.57 25.22 -5.39
N GLU A 60 8.66 26.34 -4.66
CA GLU A 60 9.37 27.54 -5.11
C GLU A 60 10.84 27.26 -5.43
N VAL A 61 11.51 26.45 -4.61
CA VAL A 61 12.90 26.06 -4.84
C VAL A 61 13.03 25.18 -6.08
N MET A 62 12.09 24.25 -6.27
CA MET A 62 12.08 23.38 -7.45
C MET A 62 11.86 24.18 -8.74
N GLU A 63 10.86 25.03 -8.77
CA GLU A 63 10.50 25.85 -9.95
C GLU A 63 11.56 26.91 -10.28
N THR A 64 12.27 27.40 -9.27
CA THR A 64 13.38 28.35 -9.48
C THR A 64 14.62 27.66 -10.05
N ARG A 65 14.92 26.42 -9.62
CA ARG A 65 16.17 25.73 -9.98
C ARG A 65 16.05 24.87 -11.24
N TYR A 66 14.86 24.42 -11.59
CA TYR A 66 14.64 23.43 -12.64
C TYR A 66 13.58 23.92 -13.64
N PRO A 67 13.58 23.42 -14.89
CA PRO A 67 12.50 23.67 -15.84
C PRO A 67 11.22 22.88 -15.50
N LEU A 68 10.86 22.82 -14.22
CA LEU A 68 9.72 22.06 -13.70
C LEU A 68 8.68 23.01 -13.11
N HIS A 69 7.41 22.64 -13.20
CA HIS A 69 6.32 23.28 -12.49
C HIS A 69 5.60 22.28 -11.60
N VAL A 70 5.33 22.65 -10.35
CA VAL A 70 4.61 21.83 -9.37
C VAL A 70 3.14 22.19 -9.43
N HIS A 71 2.33 21.36 -10.07
CA HIS A 71 0.87 21.58 -10.11
C HIS A 71 0.24 21.45 -8.73
N TRP A 72 0.66 20.42 -7.98
CA TRP A 72 0.20 20.18 -6.62
C TRP A 72 1.13 19.22 -5.90
N THR A 73 1.12 19.32 -4.57
CA THR A 73 1.69 18.35 -3.63
C THR A 73 0.65 18.14 -2.55
N ARG A 74 0.27 16.89 -2.30
CA ARG A 74 -0.81 16.55 -1.35
C ARG A 74 -0.51 15.25 -0.62
N GLN A 75 -1.06 15.11 0.58
CA GLN A 75 -1.18 13.79 1.19
C GLN A 75 -2.12 12.93 0.33
N ALA A 76 -1.80 11.65 0.22
CA ALA A 76 -2.57 10.69 -0.54
C ALA A 76 -3.72 10.18 0.34
N MET A 77 -4.93 10.69 0.15
CA MET A 77 -6.13 10.19 0.85
C MET A 77 -6.25 8.68 0.66
N ASN A 78 -6.71 7.98 1.71
CA ASN A 78 -6.84 6.52 1.81
C ASN A 78 -5.51 5.74 1.77
N SER A 79 -4.36 6.39 1.62
CA SER A 79 -3.11 5.65 1.40
C SER A 79 -2.55 4.94 2.64
N GLY A 80 -2.93 5.39 3.84
CA GLY A 80 -2.54 4.75 5.10
C GLY A 80 -3.30 3.45 5.31
N GLY A 81 -2.60 2.40 5.72
CA GLY A 81 -3.22 1.11 6.04
C GLY A 81 -4.16 1.25 7.24
N ALA A 82 -5.38 0.73 7.09
CA ALA A 82 -6.38 0.78 8.16
C ALA A 82 -5.97 -0.10 9.35
N GLY A 83 -6.33 0.31 10.56
CA GLY A 83 -6.09 -0.45 11.78
C GLY A 83 -6.86 0.16 12.94
N HIS A 84 -6.73 -0.43 14.13
CA HIS A 84 -7.10 0.26 15.37
C HIS A 84 -6.45 1.66 15.40
N THR A 85 -5.17 1.69 15.07
CA THR A 85 -4.42 2.88 14.70
C THR A 85 -4.05 2.81 13.21
N ARG A 86 -4.26 3.92 12.50
CA ARG A 86 -4.09 4.06 11.06
C ARG A 86 -2.62 4.31 10.75
N GLY A 87 -2.10 3.71 9.68
CA GLY A 87 -0.76 4.06 9.20
C GLY A 87 -0.73 5.47 8.58
N GLY A 88 0.45 6.09 8.58
CA GLY A 88 0.63 7.40 7.98
C GLY A 88 0.30 7.42 6.48
N LEU A 89 -0.13 8.57 5.98
CA LEU A 89 -0.40 8.75 4.56
C LEU A 89 0.90 8.93 3.77
N GLY A 90 0.89 8.38 2.57
CA GLY A 90 1.87 8.72 1.54
C GLY A 90 1.63 10.13 0.98
N THR A 91 2.53 10.57 0.12
CA THR A 91 2.49 11.86 -0.57
C THR A 91 2.30 11.62 -2.07
N ARG A 92 1.54 12.51 -2.71
CA ARG A 92 1.46 12.61 -4.16
C ARG A 92 1.97 13.97 -4.63
N ARG A 93 2.63 13.98 -5.78
CA ARG A 93 3.10 15.21 -6.44
C ARG A 93 2.96 15.10 -7.95
N ALA A 94 2.49 16.18 -8.58
CA ALA A 94 2.45 16.33 -10.03
C ALA A 94 3.52 17.33 -10.49
N LEU A 95 4.41 16.88 -11.39
CA LEU A 95 5.52 17.66 -11.93
C LEU A 95 5.42 17.76 -13.45
N GLN A 96 5.30 18.98 -13.95
CA GLN A 96 5.30 19.26 -15.37
C GLN A 96 6.69 19.66 -15.84
N LEU A 97 7.16 19.14 -16.98
CA LEU A 97 8.28 19.74 -17.70
C LEU A 97 7.80 20.96 -18.48
N THR A 98 8.39 22.13 -18.22
CA THR A 98 7.91 23.42 -18.74
C THR A 98 8.62 23.89 -20.01
N ARG A 99 9.70 23.22 -20.39
CA ARG A 99 10.49 23.53 -21.59
C ARG A 99 11.52 22.44 -21.89
N GLY A 100 11.82 22.30 -23.17
CA GLY A 100 12.90 21.44 -23.66
C GLY A 100 12.55 19.95 -23.60
N GLN A 101 13.56 19.13 -23.37
CA GLN A 101 13.45 17.67 -23.27
C GLN A 101 14.18 17.20 -22.01
N ALA A 102 13.61 16.18 -21.36
CA ALA A 102 14.21 15.57 -20.18
C ALA A 102 14.04 14.04 -20.21
N GLN A 103 14.64 13.38 -19.25
CA GLN A 103 14.44 11.97 -18.97
C GLN A 103 13.98 11.79 -17.53
N TYR A 104 12.91 11.02 -17.36
CA TYR A 104 12.39 10.60 -16.07
C TYR A 104 12.89 9.20 -15.72
N SER A 105 13.38 9.04 -14.50
CA SER A 105 13.74 7.74 -13.94
C SER A 105 13.21 7.60 -12.52
N LEU A 106 12.69 6.41 -12.22
CA LEU A 106 12.25 6.03 -10.89
C LEU A 106 12.90 4.70 -10.50
N LEU A 107 13.55 4.70 -9.36
CA LEU A 107 13.97 3.47 -8.68
C LEU A 107 13.31 3.42 -7.31
N ALA A 108 12.29 2.59 -7.20
CA ALA A 108 11.55 2.36 -5.98
C ALA A 108 11.15 0.90 -5.78
N ASP A 109 10.87 0.54 -4.54
CA ASP A 109 10.34 -0.77 -4.15
C ASP A 109 8.93 -0.62 -3.54
N GLY A 110 8.23 -1.74 -3.33
CA GLY A 110 6.88 -1.71 -2.74
C GLY A 110 5.73 -1.39 -3.70
N ALA A 111 5.97 -1.34 -5.02
CA ALA A 111 4.92 -1.09 -6.02
C ALA A 111 4.00 -2.32 -6.27
N VAL A 112 4.52 -3.54 -6.13
CA VAL A 112 3.76 -4.79 -6.31
C VAL A 112 3.27 -5.35 -4.97
N VAL A 113 4.19 -5.40 -4.00
CA VAL A 113 3.95 -5.90 -2.64
C VAL A 113 4.03 -4.68 -1.69
N PRO A 114 2.88 -4.08 -1.30
CA PRO A 114 2.84 -2.83 -0.55
C PRO A 114 3.36 -3.00 0.89
N PRO A 115 3.47 -1.93 1.69
CA PRO A 115 3.68 -2.05 3.14
C PRO A 115 2.58 -2.90 3.80
N PHE A 116 2.94 -3.67 4.82
CA PHE A 116 2.01 -4.54 5.55
C PHE A 116 1.58 -3.88 6.86
N GLY A 117 0.33 -4.12 7.26
CA GLY A 117 -0.11 -3.87 8.62
C GLY A 117 0.28 -5.03 9.54
N ILE A 118 0.17 -4.81 10.85
CA ILE A 118 0.50 -5.81 11.86
C ILE A 118 -0.67 -6.05 12.82
N LEU A 119 -0.75 -7.28 13.36
CA LEU A 119 -1.75 -7.67 14.36
C LEU A 119 -3.21 -7.41 13.91
N GLY A 120 -3.51 -7.69 12.64
CA GLY A 120 -4.83 -7.47 12.04
C GLY A 120 -4.95 -6.20 11.19
N GLY A 121 -4.00 -5.27 11.34
CA GLY A 121 -3.92 -4.05 10.54
C GLY A 121 -3.79 -4.35 9.05
N GLU A 122 -4.37 -3.51 8.22
CA GLU A 122 -4.40 -3.62 6.77
C GLU A 122 -3.14 -3.03 6.11
N SER A 123 -2.94 -3.43 4.87
CA SER A 123 -1.84 -2.94 4.03
C SER A 123 -2.07 -1.50 3.60
N ALA A 124 -0.98 -0.77 3.41
CA ALA A 124 -1.02 0.60 2.89
C ALA A 124 -1.08 0.63 1.36
N ALA A 125 -1.25 1.82 0.79
CA ALA A 125 -1.09 2.01 -0.63
C ALA A 125 0.36 1.75 -1.08
N PRO A 126 0.54 1.15 -2.27
CA PRO A 126 1.86 0.93 -2.82
C PRO A 126 2.50 2.23 -3.30
N VAL A 127 3.79 2.14 -3.60
CA VAL A 127 4.45 3.11 -4.46
C VAL A 127 3.83 3.09 -5.87
N GLY A 128 3.68 4.26 -6.48
CA GLY A 128 3.23 4.39 -7.87
C GLY A 128 3.90 5.54 -8.62
N SER A 129 3.93 5.40 -9.94
CA SER A 129 4.27 6.48 -10.86
C SER A 129 3.40 6.42 -12.10
N TYR A 130 3.06 7.59 -12.60
CA TYR A 130 2.06 7.76 -13.64
C TYR A 130 2.47 8.88 -14.59
N MET A 131 2.09 8.74 -15.86
CA MET A 131 1.99 9.88 -16.78
C MET A 131 0.58 10.45 -16.64
N HIS A 132 0.47 11.76 -16.47
CA HIS A 132 -0.82 12.43 -16.41
C HIS A 132 -1.19 12.96 -17.80
N GLU A 133 -2.23 12.39 -18.39
CA GLU A 133 -2.70 12.70 -19.74
C GLU A 133 -4.24 12.84 -19.71
N ASP A 134 -4.78 13.90 -20.32
CA ASP A 134 -6.22 14.11 -20.46
C ASP A 134 -7.01 14.08 -19.13
N GLY A 135 -6.38 14.48 -18.02
CA GLY A 135 -6.99 14.48 -16.68
C GLY A 135 -6.93 13.12 -15.97
N GLU A 136 -6.26 12.12 -16.55
CA GLU A 136 -6.13 10.78 -15.99
C GLU A 136 -4.66 10.42 -15.71
N ASP A 137 -4.44 9.69 -14.62
CA ASP A 137 -3.13 9.18 -14.24
C ASP A 137 -2.91 7.77 -14.82
N ARG A 138 -2.14 7.66 -15.90
CA ARG A 138 -1.82 6.39 -16.57
C ARG A 138 -0.57 5.75 -15.95
N PRO A 139 -0.65 4.56 -15.36
CA PRO A 139 0.48 3.94 -14.69
C PRO A 139 1.55 3.49 -15.70
N PHE A 140 2.82 3.61 -15.32
CA PHE A 140 3.90 2.97 -16.08
C PHE A 140 3.78 1.44 -16.01
N PRO A 141 4.23 0.71 -17.05
CA PRO A 141 4.21 -0.76 -17.06
C PRO A 141 4.95 -1.39 -15.86
N THR A 142 5.98 -0.70 -15.37
CA THR A 142 6.78 -1.08 -14.20
C THR A 142 6.73 0.04 -13.16
N PRO A 143 5.68 0.09 -12.32
CA PRO A 143 5.32 1.28 -11.53
C PRO A 143 6.39 1.74 -10.52
N GLY A 144 7.35 0.88 -10.14
CA GLY A 144 8.49 1.22 -9.29
C GLY A 144 9.85 1.24 -9.99
N LYS A 145 9.94 0.88 -11.27
CA LYS A 145 11.21 0.79 -12.00
C LYS A 145 11.04 1.42 -13.39
N VAL A 146 11.26 2.73 -13.48
CA VAL A 146 11.21 3.47 -14.75
C VAL A 146 12.62 3.94 -15.05
N GLY A 147 13.13 3.66 -16.25
CA GLY A 147 14.50 4.04 -16.64
C GLY A 147 14.49 4.91 -17.88
N GLY A 148 14.98 6.15 -17.74
CA GLY A 148 15.23 7.06 -18.86
C GLY A 148 14.01 7.35 -19.74
N HIS A 149 12.80 7.38 -19.16
CA HIS A 149 11.59 7.67 -19.92
C HIS A 149 11.67 9.08 -20.52
N PRO A 150 11.57 9.24 -21.85
CA PRO A 150 11.69 10.54 -22.48
C PRO A 150 10.48 11.42 -22.11
N MET A 151 10.76 12.66 -21.75
CA MET A 151 9.76 13.70 -21.50
C MET A 151 9.92 14.85 -22.49
N GLN A 152 8.79 15.41 -22.89
CA GLN A 152 8.68 16.63 -23.69
C GLN A 152 8.06 17.76 -22.88
N ASP A 153 8.25 18.99 -23.37
CA ASP A 153 7.55 20.16 -22.85
C ASP A 153 6.04 19.92 -22.81
N GLY A 154 5.45 20.17 -21.64
CA GLY A 154 4.04 19.93 -21.36
C GLY A 154 3.77 18.65 -20.58
N ASP A 155 4.64 17.63 -20.65
CA ASP A 155 4.42 16.33 -20.01
C ASP A 155 4.39 16.45 -18.48
N ILE A 156 3.46 15.72 -17.85
CA ILE A 156 3.24 15.74 -16.40
C ILE A 156 3.45 14.34 -15.83
N ILE A 157 4.38 14.22 -14.89
CA ILE A 157 4.59 13.00 -14.10
C ILE A 157 3.90 13.14 -12.76
N VAL A 158 3.13 12.12 -12.39
CA VAL A 158 2.54 12.01 -11.05
C VAL A 158 3.25 10.91 -10.27
N LEU A 159 3.69 11.27 -9.08
CA LEU A 159 4.41 10.42 -8.15
C LEU A 159 3.49 10.06 -6.99
N GLN A 160 3.56 8.82 -6.52
CA GLN A 160 2.89 8.32 -5.32
C GLN A 160 3.91 7.59 -4.45
N SER A 161 4.22 8.12 -3.27
CA SER A 161 4.97 7.37 -2.27
C SER A 161 4.07 6.32 -1.62
N ALA A 162 4.65 5.31 -0.96
CA ALA A 162 3.84 4.40 -0.16
C ALA A 162 3.25 5.10 1.09
N GLY A 163 2.13 4.58 1.60
CA GLY A 163 1.65 4.85 2.95
C GLY A 163 2.26 3.89 3.98
N GLY A 164 1.90 4.06 5.25
CA GLY A 164 2.29 3.18 6.34
C GLY A 164 1.26 2.09 6.60
N GLY A 165 1.68 0.89 7.00
CA GLY A 165 0.74 -0.18 7.39
C GLY A 165 0.01 0.13 8.70
N GLY A 166 -1.23 -0.33 8.83
CA GLY A 166 -2.03 -0.15 10.03
C GLY A 166 -1.65 -1.11 11.16
N TYR A 167 -2.10 -0.81 12.37
CA TYR A 167 -1.89 -1.65 13.55
C TYR A 167 -3.24 -2.05 14.14
N GLY A 168 -3.41 -3.34 14.47
CA GLY A 168 -4.62 -3.83 15.11
C GLY A 168 -5.81 -3.94 14.14
N ASP A 169 -6.90 -4.54 14.60
CA ASP A 169 -8.11 -4.71 13.80
C ASP A 169 -8.82 -3.36 13.52
N PRO A 170 -9.01 -2.95 12.25
CA PRO A 170 -9.71 -1.72 11.88
C PRO A 170 -11.11 -1.57 12.49
N LEU A 171 -11.84 -2.66 12.69
CA LEU A 171 -13.19 -2.62 13.25
C LEU A 171 -13.21 -2.23 14.73
N THR A 172 -12.04 -2.19 15.37
CA THR A 172 -11.87 -1.77 16.77
C THR A 172 -11.46 -0.30 16.92
N ARG A 173 -11.20 0.43 15.82
CA ARG A 173 -10.93 1.88 15.88
C ARG A 173 -12.15 2.61 16.40
N ASP A 174 -11.94 3.66 17.20
CA ASP A 174 -13.00 4.54 17.66
C ASP A 174 -13.71 5.18 16.44
N PRO A 175 -15.04 5.02 16.28
CA PRO A 175 -15.78 5.68 15.21
C PRO A 175 -15.57 7.19 15.12
N GLU A 176 -15.37 7.88 16.26
CA GLU A 176 -15.13 9.33 16.26
C GLU A 176 -13.77 9.69 15.66
N ALA A 177 -12.74 8.88 15.92
CA ALA A 177 -11.43 9.05 15.28
C ALA A 177 -11.50 8.80 13.76
N VAL A 178 -12.39 7.91 13.30
CA VAL A 178 -12.64 7.72 11.87
C VAL A 178 -13.36 8.91 11.27
N LEU A 179 -14.32 9.52 11.98
CA LEU A 179 -14.98 10.75 11.52
C LEU A 179 -13.96 11.90 11.40
N GLU A 180 -13.07 12.05 12.38
CA GLU A 180 -11.97 13.04 12.32
C GLU A 180 -11.07 12.80 11.11
N ASP A 181 -10.66 11.55 10.84
CA ASP A 181 -9.90 11.20 9.64
C ASP A 181 -10.64 11.59 8.34
N VAL A 182 -11.97 11.51 8.31
CA VAL A 182 -12.80 11.90 7.16
C VAL A 182 -12.87 13.41 7.01
N VAL A 183 -13.06 14.14 8.11
CA VAL A 183 -13.11 15.61 8.12
C VAL A 183 -11.76 16.21 7.69
N GLU A 184 -10.65 15.60 8.13
CA GLU A 184 -9.28 16.00 7.76
C GLU A 184 -8.89 15.53 6.34
N GLY A 185 -9.73 14.73 5.68
CA GLY A 185 -9.48 14.23 4.33
C GLY A 185 -8.38 13.16 4.25
N TYR A 186 -8.11 12.47 5.35
CA TYR A 186 -7.20 11.33 5.37
C TYR A 186 -7.85 10.05 4.85
N VAL A 187 -9.14 9.90 5.13
CA VAL A 187 -9.97 8.75 4.79
C VAL A 187 -11.22 9.27 4.08
N SER A 188 -11.67 8.62 3.01
CA SER A 188 -12.94 8.97 2.37
C SER A 188 -14.13 8.32 3.11
N ILE A 189 -15.36 8.79 2.87
CA ILE A 189 -16.57 8.19 3.47
C ILE A 189 -16.71 6.71 3.04
N GLU A 190 -16.36 6.40 1.79
CA GLU A 190 -16.38 5.05 1.25
C GLU A 190 -15.35 4.16 1.96
N GLU A 191 -14.15 4.69 2.19
CA GLU A 191 -13.07 4.01 2.91
C GLU A 191 -13.42 3.78 4.39
N ALA A 192 -14.03 4.78 5.04
CA ALA A 192 -14.54 4.68 6.41
C ALA A 192 -15.51 3.50 6.58
N LYS A 193 -16.45 3.35 5.63
CA LYS A 193 -17.37 2.22 5.59
C LYS A 193 -16.65 0.91 5.29
N ARG A 194 -15.80 0.90 4.28
CA ARG A 194 -15.23 -0.34 3.74
C ARG A 194 -14.22 -0.98 4.69
N SER A 195 -13.28 -0.21 5.24
CA SER A 195 -12.21 -0.74 6.10
C SER A 195 -12.54 -0.67 7.58
N TYR A 196 -13.21 0.39 8.06
CA TYR A 196 -13.50 0.55 9.51
C TYR A 196 -14.93 0.19 9.92
N GLY A 197 -15.81 -0.07 8.94
CA GLY A 197 -17.22 -0.36 9.17
C GLY A 197 -18.02 0.83 9.71
N VAL A 198 -17.49 2.06 9.61
CA VAL A 198 -18.14 3.27 10.14
C VAL A 198 -19.02 3.89 9.06
N ILE A 199 -20.29 4.10 9.41
CA ILE A 199 -21.27 4.71 8.50
C ILE A 199 -21.41 6.18 8.84
N ILE A 200 -21.10 7.04 7.86
CA ILE A 200 -21.12 8.49 8.02
C ILE A 200 -22.12 9.09 7.03
N HIS A 201 -23.00 9.96 7.54
CA HIS A 201 -23.97 10.72 6.76
C HIS A 201 -23.95 12.18 7.21
N ASN A 202 -23.80 13.12 6.27
CA ASN A 202 -23.74 14.55 6.56
C ASN A 202 -22.76 14.89 7.69
N GLU A 203 -21.54 14.33 7.63
CA GLU A 203 -20.47 14.54 8.63
C GLU A 203 -20.86 14.08 10.05
N GLN A 204 -21.81 13.15 10.18
CA GLN A 204 -22.21 12.55 11.44
C GLN A 204 -22.20 11.03 11.35
N ILE A 205 -21.85 10.37 12.45
CA ILE A 205 -21.82 8.91 12.54
C ILE A 205 -23.24 8.39 12.75
N ASP A 206 -23.66 7.43 11.92
CA ASP A 206 -24.80 6.59 12.24
C ASP A 206 -24.30 5.42 13.11
N HIS A 207 -24.39 5.57 14.43
CA HIS A 207 -23.92 4.56 15.38
C HIS A 207 -24.65 3.22 15.20
N SER A 208 -25.95 3.25 14.89
CA SER A 208 -26.75 2.03 14.74
C SER A 208 -26.35 1.25 13.50
N ALA A 209 -26.20 1.94 12.37
CA ALA A 209 -25.73 1.34 11.13
C ALA A 209 -24.26 0.90 11.22
N THR A 210 -23.42 1.64 11.95
CA THR A 210 -22.02 1.27 12.22
C THR A 210 -21.90 -0.04 12.98
N VAL A 211 -22.71 -0.25 14.03
CA VAL A 211 -22.72 -1.53 14.77
C VAL A 211 -23.15 -2.70 13.88
N ILE A 212 -24.19 -2.50 13.06
CA ILE A 212 -24.67 -3.49 12.11
C ILE A 212 -23.58 -3.81 11.07
N GLN A 213 -22.97 -2.78 10.48
CA GLN A 213 -21.92 -2.92 9.46
C GLN A 213 -20.70 -3.67 10.01
N ARG A 214 -20.20 -3.31 11.21
CA ARG A 214 -19.07 -4.00 11.85
C ARG A 214 -19.40 -5.46 12.17
N THR A 215 -20.62 -5.75 12.62
CA THR A 215 -21.07 -7.12 12.89
C THR A 215 -21.11 -7.94 11.60
N GLN A 216 -21.63 -7.37 10.51
CA GLN A 216 -21.65 -8.03 9.19
C GLN A 216 -20.25 -8.31 8.68
N GLN A 217 -19.34 -7.31 8.72
CA GLN A 217 -17.96 -7.48 8.30
C GLN A 217 -17.21 -8.52 9.13
N MET A 218 -17.45 -8.57 10.44
CA MET A 218 -16.85 -9.57 11.31
C MET A 218 -17.35 -10.98 10.97
N ASN A 219 -18.65 -11.15 10.70
CA ASN A 219 -19.23 -12.43 10.29
C ASN A 219 -18.83 -12.89 8.88
N GLN A 220 -18.36 -11.98 8.04
CA GLN A 220 -17.85 -12.27 6.69
C GLN A 220 -16.38 -12.69 6.67
N ARG A 221 -15.67 -12.63 7.81
CA ARG A 221 -14.26 -13.05 7.88
C ARG A 221 -14.16 -14.54 7.66
N HIS A 222 -13.39 -14.91 6.63
CA HIS A 222 -13.15 -16.32 6.31
C HIS A 222 -11.92 -16.83 7.05
N SER A 223 -12.06 -18.00 7.65
CA SER A 223 -10.98 -18.67 8.37
C SER A 223 -10.77 -20.07 7.82
N VAL A 224 -9.52 -20.51 7.86
CA VAL A 224 -9.10 -21.83 7.38
C VAL A 224 -8.26 -22.51 8.44
N ARG A 225 -8.37 -23.84 8.51
CA ARG A 225 -7.57 -24.65 9.42
C ARG A 225 -6.23 -25.01 8.79
N LEU A 226 -5.15 -24.77 9.52
CA LEU A 226 -3.82 -25.11 9.07
C LEU A 226 -3.59 -26.62 9.12
N THR A 227 -3.19 -27.22 8.03
CA THR A 227 -2.80 -28.65 7.99
C THR A 227 -1.29 -28.79 8.05
N GLY A 228 -0.81 -29.73 8.88
CA GLY A 228 0.59 -29.90 9.26
C GLY A 228 1.58 -29.90 8.07
N PRO A 229 2.88 -29.67 8.30
CA PRO A 229 3.83 -29.42 7.23
C PRO A 229 4.11 -30.71 6.45
N ALA A 230 3.24 -31.04 5.49
CA ALA A 230 3.40 -32.16 4.58
C ALA A 230 4.34 -31.83 3.41
N ILE A 231 4.60 -30.53 3.19
CA ILE A 231 5.32 -30.02 2.02
C ILE A 231 6.65 -29.39 2.43
N THR A 232 7.71 -29.78 1.72
CA THR A 232 9.09 -29.31 1.95
C THR A 232 9.29 -27.83 1.58
N SER A 233 8.56 -27.33 0.58
CA SER A 233 8.57 -25.92 0.17
C SER A 233 7.29 -25.52 -0.54
N LEU A 234 6.72 -24.38 -0.16
CA LEU A 234 5.60 -23.73 -0.84
C LEU A 234 6.06 -22.65 -1.83
N TYR A 235 7.31 -22.69 -2.27
CA TYR A 235 7.85 -21.72 -3.21
C TYR A 235 7.86 -22.29 -4.63
N GLU A 236 7.27 -21.54 -5.58
CA GLU A 236 7.36 -21.81 -7.01
C GLU A 236 8.45 -20.94 -7.64
N ASP A 237 9.30 -21.55 -8.47
CA ASP A 237 10.29 -20.82 -9.28
C ASP A 237 9.60 -20.03 -10.38
N ILE A 238 9.96 -18.75 -10.49
CA ILE A 238 9.45 -17.81 -11.52
C ILE A 238 10.60 -17.29 -12.39
N GLY A 239 11.60 -18.13 -12.64
CA GLY A 239 12.77 -17.82 -13.45
C GLY A 239 13.89 -17.13 -12.64
N ARG A 240 13.76 -15.83 -12.37
CA ARG A 240 14.80 -15.05 -11.64
C ARG A 240 14.57 -14.98 -10.13
N GLY A 241 13.58 -15.69 -9.61
CA GLY A 241 13.25 -15.69 -8.19
C GLY A 241 12.20 -16.74 -7.87
N GLN A 242 11.69 -16.65 -6.65
CA GLN A 242 10.69 -17.58 -6.13
C GLN A 242 9.53 -16.80 -5.53
N LYS A 243 8.32 -17.35 -5.64
CA LYS A 243 7.14 -16.81 -4.97
C LYS A 243 6.49 -17.86 -4.08
N ARG A 244 6.06 -17.44 -2.89
CA ARG A 244 5.32 -18.30 -1.96
C ARG A 244 3.90 -18.48 -2.47
N VAL A 245 3.44 -19.70 -2.58
CA VAL A 245 2.09 -20.03 -3.04
C VAL A 245 1.23 -20.52 -1.89
N ALA A 246 -0.02 -20.08 -1.88
CA ALA A 246 -1.08 -20.64 -1.06
C ALA A 246 -2.08 -21.35 -1.98
N ARG A 247 -2.18 -22.68 -1.84
CA ARG A 247 -3.15 -23.49 -2.59
C ARG A 247 -4.48 -23.46 -1.87
N LEU A 248 -5.51 -22.93 -2.53
CA LEU A 248 -6.86 -22.81 -1.99
C LEU A 248 -7.83 -23.64 -2.80
N HIS A 249 -8.79 -24.25 -2.11
CA HIS A 249 -9.96 -24.81 -2.77
C HIS A 249 -10.79 -23.66 -3.41
N PRO A 250 -11.45 -23.88 -4.57
CA PRO A 250 -12.28 -22.86 -5.22
C PRO A 250 -13.30 -22.16 -4.29
N ASP A 251 -13.93 -22.91 -3.38
CA ASP A 251 -14.90 -22.37 -2.43
C ASP A 251 -14.27 -21.37 -1.44
N ASP A 252 -13.05 -21.65 -0.96
CA ASP A 252 -12.33 -20.74 -0.06
C ASP A 252 -11.86 -19.49 -0.81
N ALA A 253 -11.39 -19.66 -2.06
CA ALA A 253 -11.01 -18.54 -2.91
C ALA A 253 -12.22 -17.63 -3.23
N ALA A 254 -13.38 -18.23 -3.52
CA ALA A 254 -14.62 -17.51 -3.74
C ALA A 254 -15.10 -16.78 -2.47
N ALA A 255 -14.97 -17.41 -1.29
CA ALA A 255 -15.38 -16.82 -0.01
C ALA A 255 -14.64 -15.51 0.31
N ILE A 256 -13.36 -15.40 -0.10
CA ILE A 256 -12.56 -14.18 0.10
C ILE A 256 -12.41 -13.34 -1.17
N ASN A 257 -13.13 -13.68 -2.25
CA ASN A 257 -13.12 -13.00 -3.55
C ASN A 257 -11.71 -12.80 -4.12
N VAL A 258 -10.91 -13.87 -4.17
CA VAL A 258 -9.58 -13.87 -4.81
C VAL A 258 -9.56 -14.74 -6.05
N VAL A 259 -8.74 -14.34 -7.02
CA VAL A 259 -8.49 -15.10 -8.25
C VAL A 259 -7.08 -15.71 -8.24
N ASP A 260 -6.81 -16.62 -9.19
CA ASP A 260 -5.48 -17.19 -9.35
C ASP A 260 -4.43 -16.10 -9.59
N ASP A 261 -3.25 -16.29 -9.01
CA ASP A 261 -2.12 -15.35 -9.06
C ASP A 261 -2.32 -13.99 -8.34
N GLN A 262 -3.43 -13.82 -7.61
CA GLN A 262 -3.62 -12.68 -6.72
C GLN A 262 -2.88 -12.89 -5.40
N LEU A 263 -2.37 -11.80 -4.80
CA LEU A 263 -1.80 -11.84 -3.45
C LEU A 263 -2.90 -11.90 -2.39
N MET A 264 -2.68 -12.73 -1.36
CA MET A 264 -3.49 -12.81 -0.16
C MET A 264 -2.64 -12.67 1.11
N GLU A 265 -3.29 -12.42 2.23
CA GLU A 265 -2.69 -12.39 3.56
C GLU A 265 -3.20 -13.54 4.43
N LEU A 266 -2.28 -14.17 5.14
CA LEU A 266 -2.52 -15.14 6.19
C LEU A 266 -2.22 -14.47 7.53
N LEU A 267 -3.23 -14.39 8.39
CA LEU A 267 -3.18 -13.63 9.63
C LEU A 267 -2.90 -14.56 10.81
N GLY A 268 -1.73 -14.39 11.42
CA GLY A 268 -1.36 -15.05 12.68
C GLY A 268 -1.64 -14.15 13.88
N SER A 269 -1.42 -14.69 15.09
CA SER A 269 -1.56 -13.95 16.35
C SER A 269 -0.32 -13.13 16.72
N GLY A 270 0.80 -13.32 16.01
CA GLY A 270 2.14 -12.94 16.48
C GLY A 270 2.84 -11.80 15.76
N GLY A 271 2.17 -11.04 14.88
CA GLY A 271 2.78 -9.88 14.23
C GLY A 271 2.31 -9.63 12.79
N ALA A 272 3.28 -9.55 11.87
CA ALA A 272 3.02 -9.30 10.46
C ALA A 272 2.40 -10.52 9.76
N PRO A 273 1.51 -10.32 8.77
CA PRO A 273 0.96 -11.41 7.99
C PRO A 273 2.02 -12.09 7.13
N ILE A 274 1.78 -13.36 6.79
CA ILE A 274 2.44 -13.97 5.64
C ILE A 274 1.64 -13.59 4.40
N ARG A 275 2.35 -13.26 3.32
CA ARG A 275 1.77 -13.05 2.00
C ARG A 275 2.14 -14.18 1.07
N ALA A 276 1.15 -14.63 0.32
CA ALA A 276 1.29 -15.70 -0.66
C ALA A 276 0.45 -15.39 -1.89
N TRP A 277 0.89 -15.87 -3.04
CA TRP A 277 0.12 -15.85 -4.28
C TRP A 277 -0.85 -17.02 -4.29
N VAL A 278 -2.10 -16.75 -4.61
CA VAL A 278 -3.15 -17.77 -4.66
C VAL A 278 -2.92 -18.70 -5.84
N ARG A 279 -3.03 -20.00 -5.57
CA ARG A 279 -3.28 -21.03 -6.59
C ARG A 279 -4.61 -21.69 -6.30
N ILE A 280 -5.54 -21.61 -7.24
CA ILE A 280 -6.82 -22.30 -7.12
C ILE A 280 -6.61 -23.77 -7.50
N ASP A 281 -6.86 -24.66 -6.55
CA ASP A 281 -6.55 -26.08 -6.66
C ASP A 281 -7.76 -26.91 -6.20
N THR A 282 -8.40 -27.61 -7.14
CA THR A 282 -9.58 -28.46 -6.85
C THR A 282 -9.24 -29.69 -5.99
N THR A 283 -7.95 -30.02 -5.84
CA THR A 283 -7.51 -31.11 -4.97
C THR A 283 -7.28 -30.67 -3.53
N ALA A 284 -7.21 -29.36 -3.28
CA ALA A 284 -7.14 -28.81 -1.93
C ALA A 284 -8.42 -29.11 -1.14
N ARG A 285 -8.31 -29.25 0.18
CA ARG A 285 -9.46 -29.51 1.04
C ARG A 285 -10.13 -28.19 1.44
N VAL A 286 -11.44 -28.08 1.23
CA VAL A 286 -12.26 -26.94 1.67
C VAL A 286 -12.00 -26.62 3.14
N GLY A 287 -11.81 -25.34 3.46
CA GLY A 287 -11.59 -24.82 4.81
C GLY A 287 -10.24 -25.19 5.41
N HIS A 288 -9.29 -25.67 4.61
CA HIS A 288 -7.95 -26.04 5.06
C HIS A 288 -6.88 -25.38 4.19
N LEU A 289 -5.73 -25.09 4.80
CA LEU A 289 -4.58 -24.48 4.12
C LEU A 289 -3.28 -25.11 4.61
N GLU A 290 -2.40 -25.43 3.69
CA GLU A 290 -1.08 -25.95 4.01
C GLU A 290 -0.06 -24.82 4.23
N LEU A 291 0.87 -25.05 5.17
CA LEU A 291 1.99 -24.18 5.44
C LEU A 291 3.29 -24.97 5.52
N ASP A 292 4.38 -24.36 5.03
CA ASP A 292 5.74 -24.86 5.22
C ASP A 292 6.20 -24.61 6.66
N ALA A 293 7.23 -25.34 7.13
CA ALA A 293 7.75 -25.19 8.48
C ALA A 293 8.13 -23.73 8.82
N ARG A 294 8.70 -23.01 7.84
CA ARG A 294 9.01 -21.58 7.97
C ARG A 294 7.76 -20.71 8.12
N GLY A 295 6.66 -21.05 7.45
CA GLY A 295 5.39 -20.36 7.56
C GLY A 295 4.79 -20.45 8.97
N TYR A 296 4.82 -21.66 9.55
CA TYR A 296 4.41 -21.87 10.94
C TYR A 296 5.24 -21.02 11.92
N GLU A 297 6.56 -21.00 11.76
CA GLU A 297 7.46 -20.19 12.59
C GLU A 297 7.19 -18.69 12.45
N MET A 298 7.04 -18.20 11.21
CA MET A 298 6.79 -16.78 10.92
C MET A 298 5.44 -16.29 11.47
N LEU A 299 4.37 -17.07 11.33
CA LEU A 299 3.04 -16.70 11.87
C LEU A 299 2.91 -16.97 13.37
N ARG A 300 3.83 -17.75 13.95
CA ARG A 300 3.77 -18.24 15.34
C ARG A 300 2.48 -19.01 15.64
N VAL A 301 2.14 -19.92 14.75
CA VAL A 301 0.93 -20.76 14.81
C VAL A 301 1.30 -22.23 14.87
N ALA A 302 0.37 -23.06 15.35
CA ALA A 302 0.53 -24.52 15.38
C ALA A 302 -0.26 -25.20 14.25
N ALA A 303 0.06 -26.45 13.95
CA ALA A 303 -0.80 -27.30 13.13
C ALA A 303 -2.21 -27.40 13.76
N ASP A 304 -3.22 -27.56 12.91
CA ASP A 304 -4.65 -27.59 13.25
C ASP A 304 -5.22 -26.30 13.86
N GLN A 305 -4.39 -25.26 14.03
CA GLN A 305 -4.87 -23.93 14.40
C GLN A 305 -5.66 -23.31 13.24
N GLU A 306 -6.73 -22.62 13.59
CA GLU A 306 -7.52 -21.84 12.65
C GLU A 306 -6.94 -20.42 12.53
N ILE A 307 -6.76 -19.96 11.29
CA ILE A 307 -6.28 -18.62 10.98
C ILE A 307 -7.23 -17.92 10.03
N GLN A 308 -7.28 -16.60 10.12
CA GLN A 308 -8.01 -15.81 9.14
C GLN A 308 -7.17 -15.65 7.87
N ILE A 309 -7.84 -15.73 6.73
CA ILE A 309 -7.26 -15.36 5.43
C ILE A 309 -8.08 -14.23 4.80
N ARG A 310 -7.42 -13.35 4.05
CA ARG A 310 -8.07 -12.25 3.34
C ARG A 310 -7.34 -11.90 2.04
N PRO A 311 -8.01 -11.30 1.05
CA PRO A 311 -7.33 -10.70 -0.09
C PRO A 311 -6.33 -9.64 0.39
N LEU A 312 -5.24 -9.45 -0.34
CA LEU A 312 -4.36 -8.31 -0.08
C LEU A 312 -5.15 -7.02 -0.35
N PHE A 313 -5.36 -6.25 0.70
CA PHE A 313 -6.01 -4.95 0.59
C PHE A 313 -5.14 -3.96 -0.19
N ARG A 314 -5.75 -3.24 -1.13
CA ARG A 314 -5.13 -2.13 -1.87
C ARG A 314 -6.06 -0.93 -1.79
N PRO A 315 -5.68 0.14 -1.06
CA PRO A 315 -6.51 1.32 -1.00
C PRO A 315 -6.70 1.94 -2.38
N GLN A 316 -7.92 2.42 -2.63
CA GLN A 316 -8.21 3.25 -3.79
C GLN A 316 -7.81 4.68 -3.46
N LEU A 317 -6.86 5.20 -4.23
CA LEU A 317 -6.34 6.55 -4.08
C LEU A 317 -7.24 7.52 -4.84
N SER A 318 -7.56 8.65 -4.21
CA SER A 318 -8.19 9.82 -4.83
C SER A 318 -7.23 10.99 -4.99
#